data_AF-A0A142XCU1-F1
#
_entry.id   AF-A0A142XCU1-F1
#
_cell.length_a   1.000
_cell.length_b   1.000
_cell.length_c   1.000
_cell.angle_alpha   90.00
_cell.angle_beta   90.00
_cell.angle_gamma   90.00
#
_symmetry.space_group_name_H-M   'P 1'
#
loop_
_entity.id
_entity.type
_entity.pdbx_description
1 polymer ?
#
loop_
_entity_poly.entity_id
_entity_poly.type
_entity_poly.pdbx_seq_one_letter_code
_entity_poly.pdbx_strand_id
1 'polypeptide(L)'
;MTRTAPPPSRPPEPDGPRQVSKFEFNLLRILRFLVGHFPADQGLQLVRTATSKPDCISSGAVDLVKDTLGKALVLFLTRAGGWRNDKYLRNNAPTAGRVWDRIPLDERTLEFSRPVLDFLFWLTAEKVHETKLAWDAVPKALTPTDELFFALAFDAMRSDPDVLTVLRRKDTFARNPFCWLLMPQDAADPDATKPQPPEFAPMFAGLRAVLLECMQTYLTHRWVKSERDKGQIGDWKKMRHQGQTEFAALRNFLQAAEAARRTDLARFVLRTNAAVLQSDLTPVFWTGGLQGSGPQRLADRLETQRAALALPRQMEILETWQERARFVGYFDEDYQASQMWKADWEAANGDRVAARARAAVEMLEPLRGPVAGQPGTPGPAQGDENPEGSPG
;
A
#
# COMPACT_ATOMS: atom_id res chain seq x y z
N MET A 1 -28.14 -13.80 39.11
CA MET A 1 -26.98 -14.40 38.41
C MET A 1 -27.50 -15.56 37.56
N THR A 2 -27.82 -15.29 36.30
CA THR A 2 -28.26 -16.30 35.32
C THR A 2 -27.03 -17.04 34.80
N ARG A 3 -26.94 -18.35 35.10
CA ARG A 3 -25.91 -19.24 34.53
C ARG A 3 -26.07 -19.29 33.02
N THR A 4 -25.18 -18.64 32.28
CA THR A 4 -25.03 -18.81 30.84
C THR A 4 -24.70 -20.27 30.57
N ALA A 5 -25.55 -20.96 29.78
CA ALA A 5 -25.30 -22.33 29.40
C ALA A 5 -23.96 -22.44 28.64
N PRO A 6 -23.16 -23.48 28.89
CA PRO A 6 -21.93 -23.69 28.15
C PRO A 6 -22.24 -23.79 26.65
N PRO A 7 -21.41 -23.19 25.77
CA PRO A 7 -21.62 -23.27 24.34
C PRO A 7 -21.63 -24.73 23.88
N PRO A 8 -22.44 -25.09 22.87
CA PRO A 8 -22.53 -26.46 22.39
C PRO A 8 -21.15 -26.95 21.93
N SER A 9 -20.71 -28.08 22.50
CA SER A 9 -19.46 -28.74 22.13
C SER A 9 -19.50 -29.12 20.65
N ARG A 10 -18.49 -28.66 19.89
CA ARG A 10 -18.34 -29.01 18.47
C ARG A 10 -18.29 -30.54 18.34
N PRO A 11 -19.06 -31.15 17.41
CA PRO A 11 -18.98 -32.59 17.19
C PRO A 11 -17.53 -33.00 16.86
N PRO A 12 -17.11 -34.22 17.25
CA PRO A 12 -15.75 -34.69 17.04
C PRO A 12 -15.38 -34.59 15.55
N GLU A 13 -14.17 -34.09 15.25
CA GLU A 13 -13.70 -34.03 13.87
C GLU A 13 -13.63 -35.44 13.29
N PRO A 14 -14.19 -35.69 12.10
CA PRO A 14 -14.11 -37.01 11.49
C PRO A 14 -12.65 -37.38 11.18
N ASP A 15 -12.28 -38.63 11.48
CA ASP A 15 -10.92 -39.20 11.35
C ASP A 15 -10.40 -39.35 9.90
N GLY A 16 -10.88 -38.54 8.95
CA GLY A 16 -10.48 -38.62 7.56
C GLY A 16 -10.70 -37.33 6.75
N PRO A 17 -10.09 -37.24 5.55
CA PRO A 17 -10.28 -36.10 4.66
C PRO A 17 -11.76 -35.97 4.28
N ARG A 18 -12.32 -34.77 4.51
CA ARG A 18 -13.71 -34.47 4.14
C ARG A 18 -13.88 -34.59 2.63
N GLN A 19 -14.85 -35.38 2.19
CA GLN A 19 -15.21 -35.48 0.77
C GLN A 19 -15.93 -34.21 0.33
N VAL A 20 -15.51 -33.66 -0.81
CA VAL A 20 -16.12 -32.47 -1.43
C VAL A 20 -16.27 -32.71 -2.93
N SER A 21 -17.25 -32.05 -3.55
CA SER A 21 -17.46 -32.08 -4.99
C SER A 21 -16.28 -31.45 -5.75
N LYS A 22 -16.22 -31.69 -7.06
CA LYS A 22 -15.19 -31.08 -7.93
C LYS A 22 -15.24 -29.54 -7.90
N PHE A 23 -16.43 -28.94 -7.87
CA PHE A 23 -16.59 -27.49 -7.79
C PHE A 23 -16.01 -26.95 -6.47
N GLU A 24 -16.38 -27.55 -5.33
CA GLU A 24 -15.90 -27.16 -4.02
C GLU A 24 -14.38 -27.34 -3.87
N PHE A 25 -13.84 -28.42 -4.44
CA PHE A 25 -12.40 -28.64 -4.49
C PHE A 25 -11.66 -27.51 -5.23
N ASN A 26 -12.17 -27.10 -6.39
CA ASN A 26 -11.63 -25.97 -7.14
C ASN A 26 -11.79 -24.65 -6.39
N LEU A 27 -12.95 -24.41 -5.77
CA LEU A 27 -13.21 -23.22 -4.94
C LEU A 27 -12.20 -23.11 -3.80
N LEU A 28 -11.93 -24.21 -3.09
CA LEU A 28 -10.94 -24.23 -1.99
C LEU A 28 -9.51 -23.99 -2.49
N ARG A 29 -9.16 -24.47 -3.69
CA ARG A 29 -7.83 -24.19 -4.30
C ARG A 29 -7.72 -22.74 -4.74
N ILE A 30 -8.77 -22.17 -5.33
CA ILE A 30 -8.84 -20.74 -5.66
C ILE A 30 -8.69 -19.92 -4.39
N LEU A 31 -9.47 -20.21 -3.34
CA LEU A 31 -9.34 -19.53 -2.05
C LEU A 31 -7.90 -19.57 -1.54
N ARG A 32 -7.26 -20.74 -1.50
CA ARG A 32 -5.87 -20.89 -1.06
C ARG A 32 -4.89 -20.11 -1.92
N PHE A 33 -5.13 -20.01 -3.23
CA PHE A 33 -4.36 -19.16 -4.14
C PHE A 33 -4.48 -17.69 -3.77
N LEU A 34 -5.70 -17.19 -3.58
CA LEU A 34 -5.96 -15.79 -3.24
C LEU A 34 -5.29 -15.36 -1.92
N VAL A 35 -5.12 -16.30 -0.97
CA VAL A 35 -4.43 -16.05 0.31
C VAL A 35 -2.96 -16.46 0.31
N GLY A 36 -2.36 -16.78 -0.84
CA GLY A 36 -0.92 -17.05 -0.97
C GLY A 36 -0.45 -18.44 -0.48
N HIS A 37 -1.38 -19.39 -0.35
CA HIS A 37 -1.15 -20.77 0.09
C HIS A 37 -1.29 -21.81 -1.03
N PHE A 38 -1.21 -21.36 -2.28
CA PHE A 38 -1.28 -22.23 -3.46
C PHE A 38 -0.44 -21.63 -4.60
N PRO A 39 0.23 -22.44 -5.46
CA PRO A 39 1.08 -21.93 -6.54
C PRO A 39 0.32 -21.01 -7.50
N ALA A 40 0.93 -19.87 -7.85
CA ALA A 40 0.26 -18.82 -8.62
C ALA A 40 -0.20 -19.29 -10.01
N ASP A 41 0.66 -19.98 -10.76
CA ASP A 41 0.34 -20.45 -12.13
C ASP A 41 -0.87 -21.40 -12.14
N GLN A 42 -0.92 -22.31 -11.17
CA GLN A 42 -2.04 -23.24 -11.03
C GLN A 42 -3.32 -22.53 -10.56
N GLY A 43 -3.18 -21.55 -9.66
CA GLY A 43 -4.30 -20.73 -9.19
C GLY A 43 -4.94 -19.93 -10.32
N LEU A 44 -4.12 -19.26 -11.13
CA LEU A 44 -4.58 -18.52 -12.32
C LEU A 44 -5.22 -19.43 -13.36
N GLN A 45 -4.66 -20.62 -13.60
CA GLN A 45 -5.29 -21.60 -14.49
C GLN A 45 -6.71 -21.97 -14.02
N LEU A 46 -6.92 -22.11 -12.72
CA LEU A 46 -8.25 -22.35 -12.16
C LEU A 46 -9.19 -21.16 -12.38
N VAL A 47 -8.74 -19.93 -12.15
CA VAL A 47 -9.52 -18.70 -12.37
C VAL A 47 -9.90 -18.48 -13.85
N ARG A 48 -9.09 -19.00 -14.78
CA ARG A 48 -9.39 -18.98 -16.22
C ARG A 48 -10.37 -20.05 -16.67
N THR A 49 -10.68 -21.03 -15.82
CA THR A 49 -11.49 -22.19 -16.17
C THR A 49 -12.83 -22.17 -15.45
N ALA A 50 -13.93 -22.14 -16.19
CA ALA A 50 -15.26 -22.27 -15.62
C ALA A 50 -15.55 -23.70 -15.16
N THR A 51 -16.22 -23.84 -14.01
CA THR A 51 -16.81 -25.09 -13.54
C THR A 51 -18.32 -24.92 -13.39
N SER A 52 -19.11 -25.94 -13.74
CA SER A 52 -20.58 -25.90 -13.58
C SER A 52 -20.96 -25.57 -12.14
N LYS A 53 -21.70 -24.47 -11.96
CA LYS A 53 -22.13 -23.96 -10.66
C LYS A 53 -23.19 -24.87 -10.03
N PRO A 54 -23.00 -25.36 -8.80
CA PRO A 54 -24.05 -26.06 -8.06
C PRO A 54 -25.03 -25.06 -7.42
N ASP A 55 -26.24 -25.53 -7.09
CA ASP A 55 -27.26 -24.71 -6.39
C ASP A 55 -26.83 -24.33 -4.97
N CYS A 56 -26.12 -25.24 -4.29
CA CYS A 56 -25.58 -25.04 -2.96
C CYS A 56 -24.21 -25.73 -2.78
N ILE A 57 -23.46 -25.29 -1.77
CA ILE A 57 -22.26 -25.99 -1.29
C ILE A 57 -22.59 -26.77 -0.03
N SER A 58 -21.91 -27.90 0.15
CA SER A 58 -21.98 -28.72 1.34
C SER A 58 -21.50 -27.95 2.58
N SER A 59 -22.06 -28.31 3.73
CA SER A 59 -21.61 -27.79 5.03
C SER A 59 -20.11 -28.05 5.26
N GLY A 60 -19.61 -29.20 4.80
CA GLY A 60 -18.20 -29.54 4.86
C GLY A 60 -17.30 -28.55 4.13
N ALA A 61 -17.68 -28.12 2.91
CA ALA A 61 -16.96 -27.10 2.16
C ALA A 61 -17.05 -25.72 2.83
N VAL A 62 -18.22 -25.34 3.36
CA VAL A 62 -18.39 -24.08 4.12
C VAL A 62 -17.46 -24.01 5.32
N ASP A 63 -17.37 -25.10 6.09
CA ASP A 63 -16.47 -25.18 7.24
C ASP A 63 -14.99 -25.05 6.82
N LEU A 64 -14.59 -25.68 5.71
CA LEU A 64 -13.24 -25.58 5.18
C LEU A 64 -12.91 -24.17 4.67
N VAL A 65 -13.88 -23.47 4.08
CA VAL A 65 -13.73 -22.06 3.69
C VAL A 65 -13.53 -21.19 4.94
N LYS A 66 -14.38 -21.35 5.96
CA LYS A 66 -14.27 -20.62 7.23
C LYS A 66 -12.92 -20.88 7.91
N ASP A 67 -12.50 -22.14 7.98
CA ASP A 67 -11.23 -22.54 8.57
C ASP A 67 -10.03 -21.96 7.80
N THR A 68 -10.06 -22.04 6.47
CA THR A 68 -9.01 -21.48 5.61
C THR A 68 -8.92 -19.97 5.76
N LEU A 69 -10.05 -19.25 5.69
CA LEU A 69 -10.08 -17.79 5.86
C LEU A 69 -9.58 -17.36 7.24
N GLY A 70 -10.08 -17.99 8.31
CA GLY A 70 -9.70 -17.68 9.68
C GLY A 70 -8.21 -17.91 9.95
N LYS A 71 -7.62 -18.99 9.42
CA LYS A 71 -6.20 -19.30 9.62
C LYS A 71 -5.28 -18.51 8.69
N ALA A 72 -5.61 -18.40 7.41
CA ALA A 72 -4.72 -17.81 6.41
C ALA A 72 -4.56 -16.30 6.60
N LEU A 73 -5.64 -15.56 6.89
CA LEU A 73 -5.52 -14.11 7.12
C LEU A 73 -4.77 -13.80 8.42
N VAL A 74 -4.99 -14.58 9.49
CA VAL A 74 -4.22 -14.43 10.74
C VAL A 74 -2.74 -14.72 10.50
N LEU A 75 -2.42 -15.77 9.73
CA LEU A 75 -1.04 -16.09 9.37
C LEU A 75 -0.41 -14.99 8.50
N PHE A 76 -1.16 -14.45 7.54
CA PHE A 76 -0.73 -13.31 6.73
C PHE A 76 -0.42 -12.10 7.62
N LEU A 77 -1.36 -11.65 8.46
CA LEU A 77 -1.21 -10.48 9.33
C LEU A 77 -0.05 -10.64 10.31
N THR A 78 0.12 -11.86 10.84
CA THR A 78 1.27 -12.23 11.64
C THR A 78 2.54 -11.97 10.84
N ARG A 79 2.72 -12.62 9.68
CA ARG A 79 3.91 -12.46 8.82
C ARG A 79 4.15 -11.01 8.35
N ALA A 80 3.07 -10.26 8.14
CA ALA A 80 3.13 -8.86 7.70
C ALA A 80 3.71 -7.93 8.76
N GLY A 81 3.69 -8.32 10.04
CA GLY A 81 4.24 -7.55 11.15
C GLY A 81 3.50 -7.67 12.48
N GLY A 82 2.32 -8.32 12.53
CA GLY A 82 1.48 -8.36 13.74
C GLY A 82 2.12 -9.02 14.97
N TRP A 83 3.11 -9.90 14.79
CA TRP A 83 3.87 -10.52 15.90
C TRP A 83 5.00 -9.66 16.47
N ARG A 84 5.37 -8.58 15.77
CA ARG A 84 6.50 -7.75 16.18
C ARG A 84 6.11 -6.92 17.41
N ASN A 85 7.07 -6.76 18.31
CA ASN A 85 6.94 -5.81 19.40
C ASN A 85 7.21 -4.40 18.84
N ASP A 86 6.14 -3.67 18.53
CA ASP A 86 6.19 -2.31 17.96
C ASP A 86 5.30 -1.39 18.81
N LYS A 87 5.44 -0.08 18.63
CA LYS A 87 4.70 0.96 19.34
C LYS A 87 3.73 1.64 18.38
N TYR A 88 2.48 1.82 18.80
CA TYR A 88 1.44 2.53 18.05
C TYR A 88 0.64 3.43 18.99
N LEU A 89 -0.02 4.45 18.44
CA LEU A 89 -0.86 5.34 19.23
C LEU A 89 -2.20 4.68 19.58
N ARG A 90 -2.56 4.73 20.86
CA ARG A 90 -3.88 4.38 21.37
C ARG A 90 -4.29 5.51 22.31
N ASN A 91 -5.41 6.17 22.02
CA ASN A 91 -5.86 7.36 22.77
C ASN A 91 -4.73 8.41 22.91
N ASN A 92 -4.04 8.70 21.80
CA ASN A 92 -2.90 9.62 21.72
C ASN A 92 -1.64 9.23 22.52
N ALA A 93 -1.62 8.06 23.15
CA ALA A 93 -0.48 7.56 23.91
C ALA A 93 0.20 6.38 23.18
N PRO A 94 1.55 6.37 23.07
CA PRO A 94 2.30 5.24 22.55
C PRO A 94 2.09 4.01 23.43
N THR A 95 1.57 2.94 22.83
CA THR A 95 1.44 1.62 23.47
C THR A 95 2.38 0.64 22.77
N ALA A 96 3.26 -0.01 23.53
CA ALA A 96 4.21 -1.00 23.04
C ALA A 96 3.65 -2.43 23.18
N GLY A 97 4.07 -3.35 22.32
CA GLY A 97 3.71 -4.77 22.40
C GLY A 97 3.44 -5.38 21.04
N ARG A 98 3.03 -6.65 21.02
CA ARG A 98 2.46 -7.26 19.81
C ARG A 98 1.02 -6.81 19.66
N VAL A 99 0.45 -6.94 18.46
CA VAL A 99 -0.92 -6.48 18.20
C VAL A 99 -1.93 -7.14 19.16
N TRP A 100 -1.78 -8.43 19.44
CA TRP A 100 -2.66 -9.15 20.35
C TRP A 100 -2.38 -8.91 21.86
N ASP A 101 -1.24 -8.30 22.20
CA ASP A 101 -0.97 -7.88 23.57
C ASP A 101 -1.61 -6.50 23.84
N ARG A 102 -1.70 -5.66 22.80
CA ARG A 102 -2.16 -4.26 22.90
C ARG A 102 -3.65 -4.05 22.68
N ILE A 103 -4.24 -4.82 21.77
CA ILE A 103 -5.61 -4.58 21.28
C ILE A 103 -6.49 -5.73 21.77
N PRO A 104 -7.60 -5.50 22.48
CA PRO A 104 -8.51 -6.57 22.92
C PRO A 104 -9.00 -7.50 21.80
N LEU A 105 -9.41 -8.73 22.14
CA LEU A 105 -9.80 -9.74 21.15
C LEU A 105 -11.03 -9.31 20.33
N ASP A 106 -12.03 -8.74 20.99
CA ASP A 106 -13.25 -8.20 20.39
C ASP A 106 -12.98 -7.08 19.37
N GLU A 107 -11.98 -6.23 19.63
CA GLU A 107 -11.58 -5.15 18.70
C GLU A 107 -10.77 -5.65 17.49
N ARG A 108 -10.20 -6.85 17.55
CA ARG A 108 -9.34 -7.43 16.50
C ARG A 108 -9.94 -8.69 15.84
N THR A 109 -11.20 -9.00 16.15
CA THR A 109 -11.87 -10.19 15.60
C THR A 109 -12.09 -10.01 14.10
N LEU A 110 -11.65 -11.00 13.32
CA LEU A 110 -11.83 -11.00 11.87
C LEU A 110 -13.19 -11.59 11.52
N GLU A 111 -14.11 -10.74 11.11
CA GLU A 111 -15.42 -11.14 10.62
C GLU A 111 -15.46 -11.06 9.11
N PHE A 112 -15.95 -12.11 8.44
CA PHE A 112 -16.14 -12.14 7.00
C PHE A 112 -17.63 -12.09 6.68
N SER A 113 -17.98 -11.36 5.63
CA SER A 113 -19.35 -11.29 5.14
C SER A 113 -19.60 -12.21 3.95
N ARG A 114 -20.87 -12.33 3.57
CA ARG A 114 -21.32 -13.13 2.42
C ARG A 114 -20.63 -12.77 1.09
N PRO A 115 -20.36 -11.49 0.75
CA PRO A 115 -19.59 -11.10 -0.43
C PRO A 115 -18.33 -11.92 -0.72
N VAL A 116 -17.57 -12.35 0.29
CA VAL A 116 -16.37 -13.18 0.08
C VAL A 116 -16.73 -14.54 -0.49
N LEU A 117 -17.80 -15.17 0.01
CA LEU A 117 -18.25 -16.46 -0.51
C LEU A 117 -18.87 -16.30 -1.90
N ASP A 118 -19.68 -15.26 -2.12
CA ASP A 118 -20.29 -14.99 -3.44
C ASP A 118 -19.20 -14.75 -4.50
N PHE A 119 -18.12 -14.07 -4.14
CA PHE A 119 -16.95 -13.87 -4.99
C PHE A 119 -16.26 -15.20 -5.34
N LEU A 120 -16.00 -16.05 -4.34
CA LEU A 120 -15.38 -17.36 -4.57
C LEU A 120 -16.23 -18.25 -5.47
N PHE A 121 -17.55 -18.22 -5.29
CA PHE A 121 -18.49 -18.89 -6.19
C PHE A 121 -18.39 -18.36 -7.62
N TRP A 122 -18.41 -17.04 -7.80
CA TRP A 122 -18.29 -16.41 -9.11
C TRP A 122 -16.96 -16.76 -9.79
N LEU A 123 -15.83 -16.63 -9.08
CA LEU A 123 -14.50 -16.99 -9.60
C LEU A 123 -14.39 -18.45 -10.03
N THR A 124 -15.11 -19.36 -9.37
CA THR A 124 -15.07 -20.80 -9.68
C THR A 124 -16.03 -21.15 -10.83
N ALA A 125 -17.15 -20.44 -10.92
CA ALA A 125 -18.20 -20.70 -11.91
C ALA A 125 -17.91 -20.05 -13.27
N GLU A 126 -17.25 -18.90 -13.27
CA GLU A 126 -17.07 -18.06 -14.45
C GLU A 126 -15.64 -18.08 -14.96
N LYS A 127 -15.48 -17.90 -16.28
CA LYS A 127 -14.20 -17.50 -16.85
C LYS A 127 -14.07 -15.98 -16.71
N VAL A 128 -13.26 -15.52 -15.77
CA VAL A 128 -13.23 -14.09 -15.40
C VAL A 128 -12.99 -13.14 -16.58
N HIS A 129 -12.15 -13.52 -17.53
CA HIS A 129 -11.81 -12.69 -18.70
C HIS A 129 -12.84 -12.75 -19.85
N GLU A 130 -13.76 -13.73 -19.84
CA GLU A 130 -14.80 -13.91 -20.87
C GLU A 130 -16.22 -13.63 -20.33
N THR A 131 -16.39 -13.43 -19.03
CA THR A 131 -17.71 -13.47 -18.41
C THR A 131 -18.57 -12.25 -18.76
N LYS A 132 -19.82 -12.52 -19.12
CA LYS A 132 -20.88 -11.50 -19.25
C LYS A 132 -21.61 -11.28 -17.92
N LEU A 133 -21.46 -12.19 -16.95
CA LEU A 133 -22.12 -12.11 -15.65
C LEU A 133 -21.29 -11.21 -14.74
N ALA A 134 -21.77 -9.99 -14.59
CA ALA A 134 -21.16 -9.04 -13.68
C ALA A 134 -21.40 -9.47 -12.22
N TRP A 135 -20.32 -9.85 -11.53
CA TRP A 135 -20.29 -9.85 -10.08
C TRP A 135 -19.67 -8.54 -9.58
N ASP A 136 -20.26 -7.96 -8.53
CA ASP A 136 -19.68 -6.91 -7.70
C ASP A 136 -20.35 -6.97 -6.32
N ALA A 137 -19.62 -6.66 -5.26
CA ALA A 137 -20.22 -6.49 -3.94
C ALA A 137 -20.80 -5.09 -3.80
N VAL A 138 -21.89 -4.95 -3.06
CA VAL A 138 -22.37 -3.63 -2.65
C VAL A 138 -21.33 -3.03 -1.69
N PRO A 139 -20.73 -1.86 -1.97
CA PRO A 139 -19.59 -1.35 -1.19
C PRO A 139 -19.85 -1.22 0.32
N LYS A 140 -21.08 -0.86 0.71
CA LYS A 140 -21.48 -0.74 2.13
C LYS A 140 -21.61 -2.08 2.87
N ALA A 141 -21.54 -3.20 2.16
CA ALA A 141 -21.66 -4.53 2.74
C ALA A 141 -20.32 -5.13 3.18
N LEU A 142 -19.19 -4.51 2.84
CA LEU A 142 -17.87 -5.05 3.14
C LEU A 142 -17.44 -4.72 4.56
N THR A 143 -17.06 -5.76 5.30
CA THR A 143 -16.34 -5.61 6.56
C THR A 143 -14.88 -5.21 6.27
N PRO A 144 -14.14 -4.66 7.24
CA PRO A 144 -12.70 -4.43 7.11
C PRO A 144 -11.91 -5.67 6.71
N THR A 145 -12.32 -6.86 7.17
CA THR A 145 -11.67 -8.12 6.83
C THR A 145 -11.90 -8.48 5.37
N ASP A 146 -13.11 -8.25 4.84
CA ASP A 146 -13.43 -8.50 3.43
C ASP A 146 -12.59 -7.60 2.53
N GLU A 147 -12.43 -6.33 2.89
CA GLU A 147 -11.58 -5.39 2.14
C GLU A 147 -10.14 -5.87 2.07
N LEU A 148 -9.57 -6.33 3.20
CA LEU A 148 -8.24 -6.92 3.19
C LEU A 148 -8.19 -8.18 2.32
N PHE A 149 -9.17 -9.07 2.45
CA PHE A 149 -9.26 -10.28 1.62
C PHE A 149 -9.26 -9.93 0.13
N PHE A 150 -10.09 -8.96 -0.30
CA PHE A 150 -10.15 -8.53 -1.69
C PHE A 150 -8.84 -7.90 -2.15
N ALA A 151 -8.15 -7.13 -1.30
CA ALA A 151 -6.84 -6.59 -1.65
C ALA A 151 -5.78 -7.67 -1.85
N LEU A 152 -5.79 -8.74 -1.05
CA LEU A 152 -4.91 -9.91 -1.23
C LEU A 152 -5.29 -10.72 -2.46
N ALA A 153 -6.58 -10.91 -2.71
CA ALA A 153 -7.06 -11.58 -3.91
C ALA A 153 -6.62 -10.83 -5.19
N PHE A 154 -6.75 -9.50 -5.18
CA PHE A 154 -6.30 -8.63 -6.26
C PHE A 154 -4.78 -8.75 -6.48
N ASP A 155 -4.00 -8.78 -5.40
CA ASP A 155 -2.55 -9.01 -5.48
C ASP A 155 -2.19 -10.35 -6.12
N ALA A 156 -2.85 -11.42 -5.68
CA ALA A 156 -2.58 -12.77 -6.16
C ALA A 156 -2.80 -12.90 -7.68
N MET A 157 -3.77 -12.14 -8.21
CA MET A 157 -4.15 -12.17 -9.64
C MET A 157 -3.36 -11.17 -10.51
N ARG A 158 -2.45 -10.38 -9.93
CA ARG A 158 -1.74 -9.29 -10.61
C ARG A 158 -0.84 -9.72 -11.77
N SER A 159 -0.41 -10.98 -11.78
CA SER A 159 0.39 -11.54 -12.88
C SER A 159 -0.43 -11.83 -14.15
N ASP A 160 -1.76 -11.71 -14.09
CA ASP A 160 -2.66 -11.84 -15.22
C ASP A 160 -3.35 -10.50 -15.55
N PRO A 161 -2.89 -9.76 -16.58
CA PRO A 161 -3.42 -8.45 -16.93
C PRO A 161 -4.91 -8.46 -17.34
N ASP A 162 -5.39 -9.54 -17.96
CA ASP A 162 -6.77 -9.64 -18.45
C ASP A 162 -7.73 -9.78 -17.26
N VAL A 163 -7.40 -10.66 -16.32
CA VAL A 163 -8.14 -10.80 -15.05
C VAL A 163 -8.11 -9.48 -14.28
N LEU A 164 -6.94 -8.85 -14.15
CA LEU A 164 -6.77 -7.60 -13.43
C LEU A 164 -7.59 -6.45 -14.04
N THR A 165 -7.75 -6.42 -15.36
CA THR A 165 -8.58 -5.44 -16.08
C THR A 165 -10.06 -5.60 -15.74
N VAL A 166 -10.54 -6.83 -15.58
CA VAL A 166 -11.93 -7.09 -15.18
C VAL A 166 -12.16 -6.70 -13.72
N LEU A 167 -11.24 -7.06 -12.83
CA LEU A 167 -11.40 -6.82 -11.39
C LEU A 167 -11.32 -5.34 -11.04
N ARG A 168 -10.40 -4.57 -11.63
CA ARG A 168 -10.25 -3.14 -11.32
C ARG A 168 -11.49 -2.30 -11.68
N ARG A 169 -12.37 -2.82 -12.55
CA ARG A 169 -13.63 -2.17 -12.92
C ARG A 169 -14.77 -2.42 -11.93
N LYS A 170 -14.56 -3.29 -10.95
CA LYS A 170 -15.54 -3.56 -9.89
C LYS A 170 -15.32 -2.60 -8.74
N ASP A 171 -16.40 -2.03 -8.22
CA ASP A 171 -16.35 -1.10 -7.08
C ASP A 171 -15.67 -1.74 -5.87
N THR A 172 -15.84 -3.05 -5.69
CA THR A 172 -15.18 -3.84 -4.63
C THR A 172 -13.65 -3.73 -4.63
N PHE A 173 -13.01 -3.51 -5.78
CA PHE A 173 -11.56 -3.32 -5.87
C PHE A 173 -11.21 -1.85 -6.11
N ALA A 174 -11.95 -1.17 -7.00
CA ALA A 174 -11.72 0.22 -7.37
C ALA A 174 -11.83 1.18 -6.18
N ARG A 175 -12.71 0.89 -5.21
CA ARG A 175 -12.93 1.74 -4.02
C ARG A 175 -12.29 1.17 -2.75
N ASN A 176 -11.56 0.06 -2.85
CA ASN A 176 -10.98 -0.58 -1.69
C ASN A 176 -9.67 0.10 -1.27
N PRO A 177 -9.61 0.70 -0.07
CA PRO A 177 -8.44 1.44 0.37
C PRO A 177 -7.18 0.57 0.48
N PHE A 178 -7.31 -0.72 0.82
CA PHE A 178 -6.16 -1.63 0.84
C PHE A 178 -5.63 -1.93 -0.57
N CYS A 179 -6.48 -2.02 -1.60
CA CYS A 179 -6.02 -2.16 -2.98
C CYS A 179 -5.14 -0.96 -3.38
N TRP A 180 -5.58 0.25 -3.05
CA TRP A 180 -4.85 1.48 -3.34
C TRP A 180 -3.57 1.66 -2.53
N LEU A 181 -3.48 1.14 -1.31
CA LEU A 181 -2.24 1.17 -0.52
C LEU A 181 -1.23 0.13 -0.95
N LEU A 182 -1.69 -1.03 -1.43
CA LEU A 182 -0.82 -2.10 -1.87
C LEU A 182 -0.32 -1.90 -3.31
N MET A 183 -1.19 -1.48 -4.22
CA MET A 183 -0.88 -1.38 -5.65
C MET A 183 -1.73 -0.31 -6.33
N PRO A 184 -1.49 0.97 -6.02
CA PRO A 184 -2.29 2.08 -6.55
C PRO A 184 -2.40 2.04 -8.08
N GLN A 185 -1.30 1.81 -8.79
CA GLN A 185 -1.23 1.76 -10.25
C GLN A 185 -2.14 0.70 -10.91
N ASP A 186 -2.38 -0.40 -10.19
CA ASP A 186 -3.20 -1.51 -10.67
C ASP A 186 -4.67 -1.32 -10.28
N ALA A 187 -4.93 -0.69 -9.13
CA ALA A 187 -6.27 -0.36 -8.66
C ALA A 187 -6.92 0.78 -9.46
N ALA A 188 -6.12 1.74 -9.94
CA ALA A 188 -6.63 2.85 -10.73
C ALA A 188 -7.00 2.46 -12.17
N ASP A 189 -8.04 3.10 -12.67
CA ASP A 189 -8.43 3.03 -14.07
C ASP A 189 -7.38 3.75 -14.95
N PRO A 190 -6.69 3.04 -15.87
CA PRO A 190 -5.69 3.64 -16.75
C PRO A 190 -6.27 4.60 -17.79
N ASP A 191 -7.59 4.58 -18.00
CA ASP A 191 -8.29 5.46 -18.94
C ASP A 191 -8.88 6.72 -18.26
N ALA A 192 -8.85 6.78 -16.93
CA ALA A 192 -9.30 7.94 -16.19
C ALA A 192 -8.33 9.13 -16.38
N THR A 193 -8.87 10.31 -16.65
CA THR A 193 -8.07 11.55 -16.81
C THR A 193 -7.25 11.87 -15.56
N LYS A 194 -7.75 11.50 -14.37
CA LYS A 194 -7.08 11.71 -13.10
C LYS A 194 -7.33 10.50 -12.18
N PRO A 195 -6.33 10.08 -11.39
CA PRO A 195 -6.54 9.10 -10.34
C PRO A 195 -7.57 9.59 -9.32
N GLN A 196 -8.50 8.70 -8.95
CA GLN A 196 -9.54 8.96 -7.94
C GLN A 196 -9.39 7.95 -6.79
N PRO A 197 -8.44 8.17 -5.86
CA PRO A 197 -8.30 7.29 -4.70
C PRO A 197 -9.57 7.29 -3.85
N PRO A 198 -9.85 6.19 -3.13
CA PRO A 198 -10.98 6.12 -2.22
C PRO A 198 -10.76 7.00 -0.99
N GLU A 199 -11.81 7.14 -0.19
CA GLU A 199 -11.70 7.79 1.10
C GLU A 199 -10.86 6.94 2.07
N PHE A 200 -9.76 7.51 2.56
CA PHE A 200 -8.88 6.82 3.52
C PHE A 200 -9.24 7.07 4.98
N ALA A 201 -10.12 8.03 5.30
CA ALA A 201 -10.46 8.36 6.70
C ALA A 201 -10.91 7.14 7.54
N PRO A 202 -11.74 6.20 7.02
CA PRO A 202 -12.12 5.00 7.77
C PRO A 202 -10.95 4.07 8.16
N MET A 203 -9.79 4.20 7.51
CA MET A 203 -8.62 3.34 7.75
C MET A 203 -7.96 3.58 9.11
N PHE A 204 -8.18 4.75 9.71
CA PHE A 204 -7.50 5.17 10.94
C PHE A 204 -8.29 4.86 12.22
N ALA A 205 -9.39 4.12 12.09
CA ALA A 205 -10.25 3.72 13.21
C ALA A 205 -10.59 2.22 13.18
N GLY A 206 -11.00 1.70 14.34
CA GLY A 206 -11.49 0.33 14.52
C GLY A 206 -10.54 -0.74 13.98
N LEU A 207 -11.12 -1.82 13.43
CA LEU A 207 -10.36 -2.96 12.90
C LEU A 207 -9.45 -2.56 11.73
N ARG A 208 -9.81 -1.59 10.88
CA ARG A 208 -8.94 -1.15 9.76
C ARG A 208 -7.61 -0.60 10.26
N ALA A 209 -7.62 0.17 11.35
CA ALA A 209 -6.40 0.65 11.99
C ALA A 209 -5.53 -0.51 12.48
N VAL A 210 -6.14 -1.51 13.12
CA VAL A 210 -5.45 -2.73 13.59
C VAL A 210 -4.79 -3.51 12.45
N LEU A 211 -5.50 -3.65 11.32
CA LEU A 211 -4.96 -4.28 10.12
C LEU A 211 -3.77 -3.48 9.57
N LEU A 212 -3.86 -2.14 9.54
CA LEU A 212 -2.74 -1.28 9.14
C LEU A 212 -1.53 -1.37 10.07
N GLU A 213 -1.72 -1.51 11.38
CA GLU A 213 -0.62 -1.75 12.32
C GLU A 213 0.12 -3.05 11.95
N CYS A 214 -0.62 -4.13 11.67
CA CYS A 214 -0.02 -5.39 11.24
C CYS A 214 0.77 -5.23 9.93
N MET A 215 0.30 -4.37 9.02
CA MET A 215 0.81 -4.31 7.65
C MET A 215 1.99 -3.34 7.43
N GLN A 216 2.44 -2.57 8.43
CA GLN A 216 3.47 -1.54 8.23
C GLN A 216 4.76 -2.08 7.58
N THR A 217 5.25 -3.24 8.02
CA THR A 217 6.48 -3.83 7.45
C THR A 217 6.23 -4.35 6.04
N TYR A 218 5.10 -5.02 5.82
CA TYR A 218 4.71 -5.50 4.50
C TYR A 218 4.56 -4.36 3.48
N LEU A 219 3.88 -3.27 3.86
CA LEU A 219 3.73 -2.06 3.05
C LEU A 219 5.10 -1.45 2.73
N THR A 220 6.00 -1.33 3.72
CA THR A 220 7.35 -0.80 3.50
C THR A 220 8.09 -1.62 2.43
N HIS A 221 8.16 -2.93 2.58
CA HIS A 221 8.85 -3.80 1.62
C HIS A 221 8.24 -3.70 0.22
N ARG A 222 6.91 -3.64 0.14
CA ARG A 222 6.18 -3.58 -1.12
C ARG A 222 6.44 -2.28 -1.86
N TRP A 223 6.38 -1.15 -1.18
CA TRP A 223 6.68 0.16 -1.77
C TRP A 223 8.14 0.28 -2.17
N VAL A 224 9.09 -0.22 -1.36
CA VAL A 224 10.52 -0.25 -1.75
C VAL A 224 10.72 -1.04 -3.04
N LYS A 225 10.05 -2.19 -3.17
CA LYS A 225 10.09 -2.98 -4.41
C LYS A 225 9.50 -2.19 -5.59
N SER A 226 8.31 -1.59 -5.41
CA SER A 226 7.67 -0.78 -6.47
C SER A 226 8.57 0.34 -6.98
N GLU A 227 9.22 1.08 -6.06
CA GLU A 227 10.13 2.16 -6.42
C GLU A 227 11.37 1.69 -7.19
N ARG A 228 11.92 0.52 -6.84
CA ARG A 228 13.05 -0.07 -7.57
C ARG A 228 12.65 -0.57 -8.95
N ASP A 229 11.45 -1.13 -9.07
CA ASP A 229 10.93 -1.65 -10.33
C ASP A 229 10.59 -0.52 -11.33
N LYS A 230 10.35 0.72 -10.86
CA LYS A 230 10.10 1.89 -11.74
C LYS A 230 11.21 2.14 -12.75
N GLY A 231 12.47 1.97 -12.34
CA GLY A 231 13.63 2.15 -13.22
C GLY A 231 13.64 1.18 -14.41
N GLN A 232 12.77 0.16 -14.43
CA GLN A 232 12.60 -0.80 -15.53
C GLN A 232 11.41 -0.48 -16.45
N ILE A 233 10.66 0.60 -16.18
CA ILE A 233 9.50 0.98 -16.99
C ILE A 233 9.98 1.74 -18.23
N GLY A 234 9.90 1.09 -19.39
CA GLY A 234 10.21 1.70 -20.69
C GLY A 234 9.11 2.60 -21.27
N ASP A 235 7.87 2.35 -20.88
CA ASP A 235 6.70 3.04 -21.44
C ASP A 235 6.37 4.33 -20.66
N TRP A 236 6.37 5.46 -21.38
CA TRP A 236 6.11 6.78 -20.82
C TRP A 236 4.69 6.93 -20.27
N LYS A 237 3.67 6.36 -20.92
CA LYS A 237 2.27 6.44 -20.46
C LYS A 237 2.10 5.65 -19.17
N LYS A 238 2.68 4.45 -19.10
CA LYS A 238 2.69 3.59 -17.91
C LYS A 238 3.40 4.25 -16.74
N MET A 239 4.59 4.83 -16.97
CA MET A 239 5.32 5.57 -15.92
C MET A 239 4.50 6.74 -15.39
N ARG A 240 3.90 7.54 -16.28
CA ARG A 240 3.06 8.67 -15.89
C ARG A 240 1.86 8.22 -15.07
N HIS A 241 1.13 7.22 -15.55
CA HIS A 241 -0.04 6.66 -14.86
C HIS A 241 0.31 6.15 -13.46
N GLN A 242 1.36 5.32 -13.36
CA GLN A 242 1.82 4.78 -12.09
C GLN A 242 2.20 5.90 -11.12
N GLY A 243 3.04 6.84 -11.55
CA GLY A 243 3.51 7.94 -10.72
C GLY A 243 2.39 8.88 -10.26
N GLN A 244 1.47 9.27 -11.15
CA GLN A 244 0.33 10.11 -10.80
C GLN A 244 -0.58 9.40 -9.78
N THR A 245 -0.81 8.10 -9.97
CA THR A 245 -1.68 7.32 -9.10
C THR A 245 -1.08 7.11 -7.72
N GLU A 246 0.21 6.75 -7.64
CA GLU A 246 0.93 6.63 -6.37
C GLU A 246 0.97 7.97 -5.62
N PHE A 247 1.21 9.08 -6.32
CA PHE A 247 1.21 10.41 -5.70
C PHE A 247 -0.17 10.76 -5.12
N ALA A 248 -1.24 10.51 -5.87
CA ALA A 248 -2.60 10.75 -5.41
C ALA A 248 -2.96 9.86 -4.21
N ALA A 249 -2.63 8.56 -4.26
CA ALA A 249 -2.91 7.61 -3.19
C ALA A 249 -2.19 8.01 -1.89
N LEU A 250 -0.87 8.23 -1.95
CA LEU A 250 -0.08 8.58 -0.76
C LEU A 250 -0.49 9.93 -0.20
N ARG A 251 -0.72 10.95 -1.03
CA ARG A 251 -1.13 12.27 -0.56
C ARG A 251 -2.45 12.22 0.20
N ASN A 252 -3.47 11.59 -0.37
CA ASN A 252 -4.78 11.47 0.28
C ASN A 252 -4.70 10.62 1.55
N PHE A 253 -3.90 9.54 1.54
CA PHE A 253 -3.67 8.71 2.73
C PHE A 253 -2.98 9.48 3.86
N LEU A 254 -1.93 10.24 3.56
CA LEU A 254 -1.21 11.04 4.55
C LEU A 254 -2.11 12.14 5.13
N GLN A 255 -2.87 12.84 4.28
CA GLN A 255 -3.83 13.84 4.75
C GLN A 255 -4.89 13.24 5.67
N ALA A 256 -5.39 12.04 5.35
CA ALA A 256 -6.34 11.33 6.21
C ALA A 256 -5.68 10.88 7.53
N ALA A 257 -4.42 10.42 7.50
CA ALA A 257 -3.67 10.04 8.70
C ALA A 257 -3.48 11.21 9.67
N GLU A 258 -3.13 12.37 9.12
CA GLU A 258 -2.98 13.61 9.85
C GLU A 258 -4.31 14.08 10.45
N ALA A 259 -5.38 14.11 9.64
CA ALA A 259 -6.71 14.49 10.11
C ALA A 259 -7.21 13.59 11.24
N ALA A 260 -6.88 12.31 11.21
CA ALA A 260 -7.21 11.34 12.26
C ALA A 260 -6.24 11.38 13.46
N ARG A 261 -5.19 12.22 13.44
CA ARG A 261 -4.09 12.23 14.42
C ARG A 261 -3.43 10.86 14.62
N ARG A 262 -3.32 10.09 13.53
CA ARG A 262 -2.75 8.73 13.48
C ARG A 262 -1.55 8.65 12.54
N THR A 263 -0.60 9.58 12.71
CA THR A 263 0.65 9.63 11.91
C THR A 263 1.49 8.35 12.08
N ASP A 264 1.30 7.61 13.17
CA ASP A 264 1.90 6.31 13.46
C ASP A 264 1.51 5.20 12.46
N LEU A 265 0.35 5.34 11.80
CA LEU A 265 -0.10 4.40 10.77
C LEU A 265 0.46 4.72 9.37
N ALA A 266 1.15 5.85 9.23
CA ALA A 266 1.84 6.26 7.99
C ALA A 266 3.36 6.03 8.02
N ARG A 267 3.89 5.39 9.07
CA ARG A 267 5.34 5.17 9.25
C ARG A 267 5.99 4.39 8.11
N PHE A 268 5.24 3.51 7.43
CA PHE A 268 5.76 2.81 6.25
C PHE A 268 6.21 3.78 5.15
N VAL A 269 5.59 4.97 4.99
CA VAL A 269 5.99 5.97 3.98
C VAL A 269 7.36 6.56 4.30
N LEU A 270 7.59 6.92 5.57
CA LEU A 270 8.90 7.38 6.06
C LEU A 270 9.96 6.28 5.90
N ARG A 271 9.66 5.05 6.35
CA ARG A 271 10.57 3.90 6.27
C ARG A 271 10.90 3.54 4.81
N THR A 272 9.93 3.67 3.91
CA THR A 272 10.15 3.43 2.47
C THR A 272 11.09 4.50 1.88
N ASN A 273 10.84 5.79 2.15
CA ASN A 273 11.75 6.85 1.71
C ASN A 273 13.16 6.64 2.25
N ALA A 274 13.30 6.30 3.53
CA ALA A 274 14.59 6.02 4.14
C ALA A 274 15.32 4.83 3.49
N ALA A 275 14.59 3.78 3.10
CA ALA A 275 15.15 2.61 2.44
C ALA A 275 15.51 2.84 0.96
N VAL A 276 14.76 3.69 0.25
CA VAL A 276 15.04 4.05 -1.14
C VAL A 276 16.20 5.05 -1.22
N LEU A 277 16.21 6.07 -0.37
CA LEU A 277 17.17 7.19 -0.38
C LEU A 277 18.40 6.95 0.53
N GLN A 278 18.82 5.68 0.69
CA GLN A 278 20.02 5.34 1.47
C GLN A 278 21.31 5.84 0.80
N SER A 279 21.34 5.88 -0.53
CA SER A 279 22.40 6.44 -1.36
C SER A 279 21.97 7.76 -1.99
N ASP A 280 22.92 8.53 -2.48
CA ASP A 280 22.63 9.74 -3.26
C ASP A 280 22.12 9.29 -4.65
N LEU A 281 20.79 9.32 -4.81
CA LEU A 281 20.12 8.93 -6.04
C LEU A 281 19.86 10.16 -6.90
N THR A 282 20.10 10.01 -8.21
CA THR A 282 19.68 10.98 -9.21
C THR A 282 18.32 10.57 -9.81
N PRO A 283 17.58 11.47 -10.48
CA PRO A 283 16.31 11.13 -11.13
C PRO A 283 16.39 9.97 -12.14
N VAL A 284 17.59 9.65 -12.64
CA VAL A 284 17.86 8.51 -13.52
C VAL A 284 17.53 7.18 -12.85
N PHE A 285 17.59 7.09 -11.51
CA PHE A 285 17.18 5.88 -10.79
C PHE A 285 15.74 5.46 -11.13
N TRP A 286 14.81 6.42 -11.22
CA TRP A 286 13.41 6.15 -11.57
C TRP A 286 13.16 6.21 -13.07
N THR A 287 13.85 7.09 -13.80
CA THR A 287 13.52 7.42 -15.19
C THR A 287 14.43 6.79 -16.23
N GLY A 288 15.52 6.14 -15.81
CA GLY A 288 16.53 5.56 -16.70
C GLY A 288 16.03 4.42 -17.58
N GLY A 289 14.92 3.79 -17.22
CA GLY A 289 14.27 2.76 -18.03
C GLY A 289 13.49 3.30 -19.22
N LEU A 290 13.11 4.58 -19.24
CA LEU A 290 12.25 5.17 -20.28
C LEU A 290 12.92 5.09 -21.66
N GLN A 291 12.21 4.52 -22.63
CA GLN A 291 12.71 4.30 -23.99
C GLN A 291 12.04 5.24 -25.00
N GLY A 292 12.67 5.41 -26.17
CA GLY A 292 12.16 6.22 -27.28
C GLY A 292 12.24 7.73 -27.03
N SER A 293 11.66 8.52 -27.94
CA SER A 293 11.69 10.00 -27.89
C SER A 293 10.78 10.61 -26.82
N GLY A 294 9.95 9.77 -26.18
CA GLY A 294 8.87 10.20 -25.29
C GLY A 294 7.79 11.04 -25.98
N PRO A 295 6.88 11.63 -25.20
CA PRO A 295 5.92 12.63 -25.67
C PRO A 295 6.58 13.78 -26.45
N GLN A 296 5.90 14.29 -27.49
CA GLN A 296 6.40 15.40 -28.32
C GLN A 296 6.58 16.69 -27.51
N ARG A 297 5.67 16.96 -26.56
CA ARG A 297 5.71 18.18 -25.73
C ARG A 297 6.71 18.00 -24.59
N LEU A 298 7.57 18.99 -24.39
CA LEU A 298 8.51 19.00 -23.26
C LEU A 298 7.78 18.97 -21.90
N ALA A 299 6.66 19.68 -21.79
CA ALA A 299 5.84 19.71 -20.57
C ALA A 299 5.38 18.29 -20.16
N ASP A 300 4.92 17.49 -21.12
CA ASP A 300 4.47 16.12 -20.90
C ASP A 300 5.62 15.20 -20.44
N ARG A 301 6.82 15.42 -20.98
CA ARG A 301 8.03 14.69 -20.52
C ARG A 301 8.38 15.04 -19.08
N LEU A 302 8.43 16.33 -18.75
CA LEU A 302 8.70 16.80 -17.39
C LEU A 302 7.63 16.33 -16.41
N GLU A 303 6.35 16.32 -16.80
CA GLU A 303 5.28 15.79 -15.96
C GLU A 303 5.47 14.31 -15.66
N THR A 304 5.89 13.52 -16.66
CA THR A 304 6.16 12.09 -16.47
C THR A 304 7.34 11.85 -15.53
N GLN A 305 8.41 12.64 -15.67
CA GLN A 305 9.56 12.57 -14.79
C GLN A 305 9.18 12.98 -13.35
N ARG A 306 8.40 14.05 -13.16
CA ARG A 306 7.87 14.45 -11.85
C ARG A 306 6.94 13.41 -11.24
N ALA A 307 6.15 12.73 -12.06
CA ALA A 307 5.28 11.64 -11.63
C ALA A 307 6.11 10.45 -11.13
N ALA A 308 7.23 10.13 -11.78
CA ALA A 308 8.11 9.03 -11.36
C ALA A 308 8.60 9.21 -9.90
N LEU A 309 8.83 10.45 -9.45
CA LEU A 309 9.23 10.80 -8.09
C LEU A 309 8.03 10.96 -7.12
N ALA A 310 6.95 10.22 -7.32
CA ALA A 310 5.75 10.27 -6.48
C ALA A 310 6.02 10.11 -4.97
N LEU A 311 6.86 9.13 -4.60
CA LEU A 311 7.21 8.83 -3.20
C LEU A 311 8.13 9.90 -2.57
N PRO A 312 9.30 10.28 -3.16
CA PRO A 312 10.15 11.34 -2.62
C PRO A 312 9.39 12.65 -2.37
N ARG A 313 8.44 13.00 -3.24
CA ARG A 313 7.63 14.21 -3.09
C ARG A 313 6.72 14.21 -1.86
N GLN A 314 6.46 13.05 -1.24
CA GLN A 314 5.70 12.99 0.01
C GLN A 314 6.54 13.45 1.22
N MET A 315 7.87 13.56 1.10
CA MET A 315 8.72 14.02 2.19
C MET A 315 8.39 15.43 2.65
N GLU A 316 7.88 16.31 1.77
CA GLU A 316 7.40 17.65 2.13
C GLU A 316 6.31 17.61 3.22
N ILE A 317 5.37 16.67 3.10
CA ILE A 317 4.31 16.47 4.10
C ILE A 317 4.91 15.95 5.42
N LEU A 318 5.83 14.98 5.33
CA LEU A 318 6.46 14.38 6.51
C LEU A 318 7.38 15.39 7.25
N GLU A 319 8.06 16.27 6.53
CA GLU A 319 8.82 17.39 7.09
C GLU A 319 7.90 18.37 7.84
N THR A 320 6.76 18.73 7.24
CA THR A 320 5.76 19.57 7.90
C THR A 320 5.24 18.93 9.19
N TRP A 321 5.09 17.61 9.23
CA TRP A 321 4.74 16.88 10.44
C TRP A 321 5.84 16.96 11.49
N GLN A 322 7.10 16.79 11.07
CA GLN A 322 8.26 16.89 11.95
C GLN A 322 8.43 18.30 12.53
N GLU A 323 8.28 19.34 11.72
CA GLU A 323 8.33 20.73 12.19
C GLU A 323 7.28 20.98 13.26
N ARG A 324 6.02 20.61 13.02
CA ARG A 324 4.96 20.74 14.02
C ARG A 324 5.26 19.95 15.28
N ALA A 325 5.71 18.71 15.15
CA ALA A 325 6.08 17.89 16.31
C ALA A 325 7.15 18.59 17.16
N ARG A 326 8.13 19.27 16.56
CA ARG A 326 9.17 20.06 17.28
C ARG A 326 8.58 21.20 18.11
N PHE A 327 7.47 21.79 17.68
CA PHE A 327 6.79 22.88 18.41
C PHE A 327 5.80 22.42 19.48
N VAL A 328 5.45 21.13 19.54
CA VAL A 328 4.59 20.59 20.61
C VAL A 328 5.34 20.64 21.94
N GLY A 329 4.76 21.37 22.90
CA GLY A 329 5.30 21.56 24.24
C GLY A 329 5.11 20.32 25.12
N TYR A 330 5.86 20.25 26.22
CA TYR A 330 5.80 19.14 27.18
C TYR A 330 4.41 18.96 27.82
N PHE A 331 3.66 20.05 27.98
CA PHE A 331 2.34 20.05 28.63
C PHE A 331 1.16 19.90 27.64
N ASP A 332 1.44 19.77 26.34
CA ASP A 332 0.38 19.63 25.34
C ASP A 332 -0.13 18.19 25.27
N GLU A 333 -1.42 18.02 24.94
CA GLU A 333 -2.06 16.70 24.83
C GLU A 333 -1.36 15.79 23.79
N ASP A 334 -0.78 16.39 22.75
CA ASP A 334 -0.11 15.69 21.65
C ASP A 334 1.37 15.40 21.94
N TYR A 335 1.88 15.71 23.14
CA TYR A 335 3.29 15.55 23.47
C TYR A 335 3.79 14.13 23.21
N GLN A 336 3.11 13.11 23.72
CA GLN A 336 3.55 11.71 23.60
C GLN A 336 3.54 11.21 22.15
N ALA A 337 2.53 11.60 21.37
CA ALA A 337 2.48 11.31 19.93
C ALA A 337 3.63 12.01 19.18
N SER A 338 3.90 13.27 19.51
CA SER A 338 5.01 14.04 18.92
C SER A 338 6.38 13.40 19.23
N GLN A 339 6.59 12.91 20.45
CA GLN A 339 7.84 12.23 20.84
C GLN A 339 8.03 10.92 20.08
N MET A 340 6.95 10.16 19.90
CA MET A 340 7.01 8.94 19.10
C MET A 340 7.38 9.24 17.64
N TRP A 341 6.75 10.24 17.03
CA TRP A 341 7.07 10.67 15.67
C TRP A 341 8.53 11.15 15.54
N LYS A 342 9.02 11.96 16.48
CA LYS A 342 10.42 12.41 16.52
C LYS A 342 11.40 11.23 16.58
N ALA A 343 11.09 10.21 17.39
CA ALA A 343 11.92 9.02 17.49
C ALA A 343 11.92 8.21 16.18
N ASP A 344 10.76 8.04 15.53
CA ASP A 344 10.68 7.39 14.21
C ASP A 344 11.43 8.20 13.14
N TRP A 345 11.34 9.54 13.17
CA TRP A 345 12.09 10.44 12.29
C TRP A 345 13.60 10.30 12.46
N GLU A 346 14.10 10.31 13.70
CA GLU A 346 15.50 10.12 14.02
C GLU A 346 16.01 8.74 13.58
N ALA A 347 15.26 7.67 13.89
CA ALA A 347 15.60 6.30 13.51
C ALA A 347 15.71 6.11 11.97
N ALA A 348 14.94 6.90 11.21
CA ALA A 348 14.97 6.90 9.76
C ALA A 348 16.06 7.82 9.15
N ASN A 349 16.84 8.55 9.97
CA ASN A 349 17.66 9.68 9.52
C ASN A 349 16.85 10.70 8.70
N GLY A 350 15.66 11.03 9.17
CA GLY A 350 14.64 11.76 8.42
C GLY A 350 15.12 13.08 7.80
N ASP A 351 15.93 13.88 8.50
CA ASP A 351 16.46 15.14 7.97
C ASP A 351 17.35 14.90 6.72
N ARG A 352 18.20 13.86 6.76
CA ARG A 352 19.05 13.49 5.61
C ARG A 352 18.21 12.93 4.45
N VAL A 353 17.22 12.11 4.76
CA VAL A 353 16.30 11.54 3.76
C VAL A 353 15.50 12.64 3.07
N ALA A 354 14.99 13.61 3.83
CA ALA A 354 14.27 14.77 3.31
C ALA A 354 15.15 15.64 2.40
N ALA A 355 16.37 15.95 2.83
CA ALA A 355 17.33 16.70 2.01
C ALA A 355 17.61 15.99 0.67
N ARG A 356 17.77 14.66 0.68
CA ARG A 356 17.96 13.86 -0.53
C ARG A 356 16.73 13.83 -1.43
N ALA A 357 15.54 13.68 -0.85
CA ALA A 357 14.29 13.73 -1.59
C ALA A 357 14.12 15.08 -2.31
N ARG A 358 14.40 16.19 -1.60
CA ARG A 358 14.37 17.55 -2.16
C ARG A 358 15.39 17.70 -3.29
N ALA A 359 16.64 17.30 -3.08
CA ALA A 359 17.67 17.35 -4.12
C ALA A 359 17.27 16.56 -5.38
N ALA A 360 16.70 15.36 -5.23
CA ALA A 360 16.22 14.56 -6.36
C ALA A 360 15.07 15.26 -7.11
N VAL A 361 14.15 15.91 -6.41
CA VAL A 361 13.05 16.68 -7.03
C VAL A 361 13.58 17.92 -7.75
N GLU A 362 14.49 18.68 -7.13
CA GLU A 362 15.09 19.90 -7.70
C GLU A 362 15.90 19.63 -8.97
N MET A 363 16.60 18.49 -9.05
CA MET A 363 17.33 18.07 -10.25
C MET A 363 16.43 17.94 -11.50
N LEU A 364 15.12 17.73 -11.34
CA LEU A 364 14.15 17.69 -12.44
C LEU A 364 13.54 19.04 -12.80
N GLU A 365 13.84 20.09 -12.02
CA GLU A 365 13.28 21.43 -12.21
C GLU A 365 14.34 22.48 -12.63
N PRO A 366 15.19 22.23 -13.65
CA PRO A 366 16.25 23.17 -14.04
C PRO A 366 15.71 24.51 -14.59
N LEU A 367 14.41 24.61 -14.87
CA LEU A 367 13.75 25.82 -15.35
C LEU A 367 13.20 26.73 -14.24
N ARG A 368 13.27 26.32 -12.96
CA ARG A 368 13.27 27.30 -11.87
C ARG A 368 14.64 27.96 -11.89
N GLY A 369 14.78 29.03 -12.68
CA GLY A 369 15.97 29.87 -12.61
C GLY A 369 16.27 30.24 -11.15
N PRO A 370 17.53 30.60 -10.82
CA PRO A 370 17.91 30.94 -9.45
C PRO A 370 16.87 31.88 -8.85
N VAL A 371 16.31 31.48 -7.71
CA VAL A 371 15.38 32.31 -6.95
C VAL A 371 16.09 33.64 -6.73
N ALA A 372 15.57 34.71 -7.34
CA ALA A 372 16.11 36.05 -7.19
C ALA A 372 16.15 36.39 -5.69
N GLY A 373 17.33 36.31 -5.08
CA GLY A 373 17.48 36.44 -3.64
C GLY A 373 18.68 35.72 -3.02
N GLN A 374 19.35 34.80 -3.72
CA GLN A 374 20.66 34.32 -3.28
C GLN A 374 21.73 35.37 -3.65
N PRO A 375 22.38 36.03 -2.66
CA PRO A 375 23.50 36.92 -2.96
C PRO A 375 24.60 36.08 -3.60
N GLY A 376 24.92 36.41 -4.86
CA GLY A 376 25.96 35.75 -5.61
C GLY A 376 27.26 35.77 -4.81
N THR A 377 27.81 34.59 -4.54
CA THR A 377 29.15 34.45 -3.99
C THR A 377 30.11 35.18 -4.93
N PRO A 378 30.83 36.23 -4.48
CA PRO A 378 31.79 36.91 -5.34
C PRO A 378 32.86 35.90 -5.73
N GLY A 379 33.00 35.66 -7.03
CA GLY A 379 34.06 34.82 -7.57
C GLY A 379 35.43 35.35 -7.16
N PRO A 380 36.43 34.47 -7.02
CA PRO A 380 37.77 34.87 -6.61
C PRO A 380 38.34 35.85 -7.63
N ALA A 381 38.77 37.02 -7.15
CA ALA A 381 39.46 38.01 -7.94
C ALA A 381 40.69 37.36 -8.60
N GLN A 382 40.72 37.39 -9.94
CA GLN A 382 41.94 37.13 -10.70
C GLN A 382 42.96 38.19 -10.29
N GLY A 383 44.02 37.75 -9.61
CA GLY A 383 45.18 38.57 -9.33
C GLY A 383 45.94 38.79 -10.65
N ASP A 384 46.00 40.05 -11.06
CA ASP A 384 46.95 40.54 -12.06
C ASP A 384 48.38 40.39 -11.50
N GLU A 385 49.13 39.42 -11.99
CA GLU A 385 50.59 39.39 -11.89
C GLU A 385 51.19 40.31 -12.97
N ASN A 386 51.95 41.31 -12.51
CA ASN A 386 52.91 42.14 -13.25
C ASN A 386 54.31 41.84 -12.64
N PRO A 387 55.47 42.22 -13.23
CA PRO A 387 55.72 42.83 -14.54
C PRO A 387 56.91 42.22 -15.34
N GLU A 388 56.92 42.45 -16.66
CA GLU A 388 58.14 42.41 -17.48
C GLU A 388 58.81 43.79 -17.52
N GLY A 389 60.15 43.81 -17.52
CA GLY A 389 60.91 44.85 -18.19
C GLY A 389 61.79 45.74 -17.30
N SER A 390 63.07 45.39 -17.21
CA SER A 390 64.16 46.32 -16.90
C SER A 390 65.19 46.24 -18.03
N PRO A 391 65.50 47.38 -18.67
CA PRO A 391 66.86 47.58 -19.15
C PRO A 391 67.37 49.02 -18.86
N GLY A 392 68.67 49.13 -18.55
CA GLY A 392 69.42 50.38 -18.58
C GLY A 392 69.83 50.91 -17.21
#